data_AF-A0A7L3BGM8-F1
#
_entry.id   AF-A0A7L3BGM8-F1
#
_cell.length_a   1.000
_cell.length_b   1.000
_cell.length_c   1.000
_cell.angle_alpha   90.00
_cell.angle_beta   90.00
_cell.angle_gamma   90.00
#
_symmetry.space_group_name_H-M   'P 1'
#
loop_
_entity.id
_entity.type
_entity.pdbx_description
1 polymer ?
#
loop_
_entity_poly.entity_id
_entity_poly.type
_entity_poly.pdbx_seq_one_letter_code
_entity_poly.pdbx_strand_id
1 'polypeptide(L)'
;FSLFTTFWDWTECDRCGVRGEQRRIGLCYVQSNWLNPRYRTTLPNVTSCGSRAVPARLQQVGHLRQPEVAIRSCLTPCPKQEVPEEGVQTISSVITKLGEKPWLPHVPTQFHRHPAGTDLVISCPGARPEHAVAWDKGSTRLYRTRYLVNVNKTMRVFIDHGNHLHIRRVRLSDRGTYFCWREGRRVAAFRLSVFFQPRRWRRLSDPETIFAIKGIGIIYAAV
;
A
#
# COMPACT_ATOMS: atom_id res chain seq x y z
N PHE A 1 -25.09 23.62 14.27
CA PHE A 1 -24.20 23.02 13.25
C PHE A 1 -24.36 21.50 13.33
N SER A 2 -24.15 20.78 12.24
CA SER A 2 -24.13 19.31 12.22
C SER A 2 -22.85 18.81 11.57
N LEU A 3 -22.39 17.63 12.02
CA LEU A 3 -21.25 16.92 11.46
C LEU A 3 -21.75 15.60 10.90
N PHE A 4 -21.33 15.25 9.69
CA PHE A 4 -21.72 14.00 9.05
C PHE A 4 -20.61 13.48 8.15
N THR A 5 -20.66 12.20 7.83
CA THR A 5 -19.71 11.54 6.95
C THR A 5 -20.35 11.33 5.59
N THR A 6 -19.71 11.83 4.54
CA THR A 6 -20.11 11.55 3.16
C THR A 6 -19.17 10.50 2.60
N PHE A 7 -19.75 9.38 2.16
CA PHE A 7 -19.00 8.30 1.53
C PHE A 7 -18.90 8.50 0.02
N TRP A 8 -17.72 8.21 -0.51
CA TRP A 8 -17.51 8.06 -1.94
C TRP A 8 -18.15 6.75 -2.45
N ASP A 9 -18.17 6.58 -3.76
CA ASP A 9 -18.62 5.35 -4.39
C ASP A 9 -17.75 4.16 -3.98
N TRP A 10 -18.34 2.97 -4.06
CA TRP A 10 -17.62 1.73 -3.88
C TRP A 10 -16.65 1.54 -5.04
N THR A 11 -15.42 1.14 -4.73
CA THR A 11 -14.46 0.68 -5.75
C THR A 11 -15.00 -0.57 -6.45
N GLU A 12 -14.40 -0.93 -7.58
CA GLU A 12 -14.61 -2.27 -8.14
C GLU A 12 -14.14 -3.36 -7.15
N CYS A 13 -14.49 -4.61 -7.47
CA CYS A 13 -14.06 -5.75 -6.67
C CYS A 13 -12.55 -5.96 -6.85
N ASP A 14 -11.80 -5.98 -5.74
CA ASP A 14 -10.33 -6.04 -5.79
C ASP A 14 -9.76 -7.35 -6.38
N ARG A 15 -10.58 -8.40 -6.45
CA ARG A 15 -10.27 -9.73 -7.01
C ARG A 15 -11.43 -10.25 -7.84
N CYS A 16 -11.13 -11.05 -8.85
CA CYS A 16 -12.10 -11.81 -9.63
C CYS A 16 -11.96 -13.32 -9.40
N GLY A 17 -13.03 -14.07 -9.68
CA GLY A 17 -13.07 -15.55 -9.62
C GLY A 17 -12.99 -16.14 -8.21
N VAL A 18 -12.75 -15.30 -7.21
CA VAL A 18 -12.65 -15.64 -5.79
C VAL A 18 -13.28 -14.52 -4.98
N ARG A 19 -13.55 -14.77 -3.70
CA ARG A 19 -14.01 -13.73 -2.77
C ARG A 19 -13.00 -12.57 -2.72
N GLY A 20 -13.43 -11.39 -3.16
CA GLY A 20 -12.71 -10.13 -3.07
C GLY A 20 -13.35 -9.17 -2.06
N GLU A 21 -12.85 -7.94 -2.04
CA GLU A 21 -13.37 -6.84 -1.24
C GLU A 21 -13.54 -5.57 -2.08
N GLN A 22 -14.57 -4.79 -1.76
CA GLN A 22 -14.74 -3.41 -2.21
C GLN A 22 -14.51 -2.48 -1.04
N ARG A 23 -13.99 -1.29 -1.32
CA ARG A 23 -13.83 -0.23 -0.32
C ARG A 23 -14.53 1.04 -0.75
N ARG A 24 -14.89 1.87 0.23
CA ARG A 24 -15.21 3.27 0.01
C ARG A 24 -14.71 4.11 1.17
N ILE A 25 -14.42 5.38 0.89
CA ILE A 25 -13.86 6.32 1.85
C ILE A 25 -14.94 7.31 2.26
N GLY A 26 -15.11 7.50 3.56
CA GLY A 26 -15.98 8.49 4.17
C GLY A 26 -15.16 9.67 4.68
N LEU A 27 -15.52 10.88 4.26
CA LEU A 27 -14.89 12.12 4.73
C LEU A 27 -15.86 12.91 5.60
N CYS A 28 -15.31 13.63 6.58
CA CYS A 28 -16.06 14.51 7.48
C CYS A 28 -16.49 15.78 6.75
N TYR A 29 -17.78 16.09 6.85
CA TYR A 29 -18.37 17.34 6.42
C TYR A 29 -19.07 18.03 7.59
N VAL A 30 -19.08 19.36 7.55
CA VAL A 30 -19.77 20.20 8.52
C VAL A 30 -20.82 21.04 7.80
N GLN A 31 -22.02 21.09 8.36
CA GLN A 31 -23.08 22.01 7.96
C GLN A 31 -23.27 23.08 9.05
N SER A 32 -23.07 24.34 8.68
CA SER A 32 -23.11 25.45 9.63
C SER A 32 -23.38 26.78 8.95
N ASN A 33 -24.19 27.62 9.56
CA ASN A 33 -24.39 29.01 9.11
C ASN A 33 -23.19 29.91 9.47
N TRP A 34 -22.23 29.41 10.25
CA TRP A 34 -21.03 30.14 10.67
C TRP A 34 -19.80 29.84 9.80
N LEU A 35 -19.97 29.22 8.63
CA LEU A 35 -18.85 29.05 7.70
C LEU A 35 -18.39 30.41 7.17
N ASN A 36 -17.08 30.54 6.96
CA ASN A 36 -16.51 31.79 6.47
C ASN A 36 -17.01 32.05 5.03
N PRO A 37 -17.76 33.15 4.79
CA PRO A 37 -18.39 33.42 3.50
C PRO A 37 -17.37 33.72 2.38
N ARG A 38 -16.11 34.00 2.74
CA ARG A 38 -15.01 34.18 1.78
C ARG A 38 -14.79 32.93 0.91
N TYR A 39 -15.11 31.75 1.43
CA TYR A 39 -14.93 30.50 0.70
C TYR A 39 -16.25 30.08 0.04
N ARG A 40 -16.28 30.15 -1.29
CA ARG A 40 -17.40 29.60 -2.06
C ARG A 40 -17.42 28.07 -1.93
N THR A 41 -18.57 27.53 -1.61
CA THR A 41 -18.82 26.09 -1.47
C THR A 41 -19.83 25.66 -2.52
N THR A 42 -19.75 24.39 -2.97
CA THR A 42 -20.71 23.83 -3.94
C THR A 42 -22.11 23.69 -3.37
N LEU A 43 -22.21 23.40 -2.06
CA LEU A 43 -23.46 23.34 -1.32
C LEU A 43 -23.48 24.45 -0.27
N PRO A 44 -24.60 25.21 -0.16
CA PRO A 44 -24.68 26.31 0.80
C PRO A 44 -24.50 25.79 2.22
N ASN A 45 -23.68 26.49 3.01
CA ASN A 45 -23.42 26.19 4.41
C ASN A 45 -22.79 24.81 4.67
N VAL A 46 -22.25 24.12 3.66
CA VAL A 46 -21.62 22.79 3.79
C VAL A 46 -20.19 22.82 3.27
N THR A 47 -19.23 22.30 4.05
CA THR A 47 -17.84 22.16 3.61
C THR A 47 -17.16 20.98 4.31
N SER A 48 -16.01 20.55 3.78
CA SER A 48 -15.18 19.52 4.43
C SER A 48 -14.66 20.03 5.78
N CYS A 49 -14.65 19.18 6.81
CA CYS A 49 -14.18 19.54 8.15
C CYS A 49 -12.74 20.06 8.18
N GLY A 50 -11.90 19.65 7.22
CA GLY A 50 -10.51 20.12 7.07
C GLY A 50 -10.36 21.44 6.29
N SER A 51 -11.46 22.04 5.83
CA SER A 51 -11.44 23.28 5.07
C SER A 51 -11.14 24.50 5.95
N ARG A 52 -10.39 25.47 5.41
CA ARG A 52 -10.19 26.79 6.06
C ARG A 52 -11.47 27.63 6.16
N ALA A 53 -12.53 27.21 5.46
CA ALA A 53 -13.87 27.80 5.61
C ALA A 53 -14.49 27.51 6.99
N VAL A 54 -14.04 26.46 7.68
CA VAL A 54 -14.51 26.09 9.02
C VAL A 54 -13.82 26.98 10.06
N PRO A 55 -14.54 27.68 10.95
CA PRO A 55 -13.95 28.44 12.05
C PRO A 55 -13.14 27.56 13.01
N ALA A 56 -12.09 28.11 13.63
CA ALA A 56 -11.18 27.38 14.53
C ALA A 56 -11.90 26.59 15.64
N ARG A 57 -12.97 27.16 16.23
CA ARG A 57 -13.79 26.48 17.25
C ARG A 57 -14.44 25.20 16.74
N LEU A 58 -14.86 25.17 15.47
CA LEU A 58 -15.47 24.00 14.84
C LEU A 58 -14.44 23.04 14.25
N GLN A 59 -13.23 23.52 13.89
CA GLN A 59 -12.13 22.67 13.44
C GLN A 59 -11.72 21.66 14.51
N GLN A 60 -11.62 22.10 15.78
CA GLN A 60 -11.29 21.20 16.90
C GLN A 60 -12.25 20.01 17.02
N VAL A 61 -13.54 20.24 16.82
CA VAL A 61 -14.55 19.17 16.83
C VAL A 61 -14.43 18.29 15.58
N GLY A 62 -14.15 18.89 14.42
CA GLY A 62 -13.93 18.17 13.16
C GLY A 62 -12.74 17.19 13.22
N HIS A 63 -11.66 17.52 13.92
CA HIS A 63 -10.50 16.64 14.09
C HIS A 63 -10.81 15.34 14.87
N LEU A 64 -11.90 15.31 15.65
CA LEU A 64 -12.35 14.11 16.34
C LEU A 64 -12.97 13.08 15.37
N ARG A 65 -13.47 13.52 14.22
CA ARG A 65 -14.01 12.66 13.14
C ARG A 65 -12.91 12.34 12.13
N GLN A 66 -12.25 11.21 12.34
CA GLN A 66 -11.27 10.67 11.40
C GLN A 66 -11.94 10.18 10.11
N PRO A 67 -11.23 10.15 8.96
CA PRO A 67 -11.73 9.51 7.75
C PRO A 67 -12.12 8.06 8.01
N GLU A 68 -13.31 7.69 7.53
CA GLU A 68 -13.86 6.35 7.70
C GLU A 68 -13.59 5.50 6.47
N VAL A 69 -13.31 4.21 6.66
CA VAL A 69 -13.17 3.26 5.55
C VAL A 69 -14.19 2.16 5.74
N ALA A 70 -15.16 2.08 4.83
CA ALA A 70 -16.09 0.98 4.80
C ALA A 70 -15.60 -0.08 3.82
N ILE A 71 -15.66 -1.34 4.23
CA ILE A 71 -15.24 -2.50 3.44
C ILE A 71 -16.39 -3.48 3.39
N ARG A 72 -16.63 -4.08 2.23
CA ARG A 72 -17.56 -5.20 2.07
C ARG A 72 -16.97 -6.27 1.18
N SER A 73 -17.42 -7.51 1.35
CA SER A 73 -17.07 -8.60 0.45
C SER A 73 -17.79 -8.48 -0.89
N CYS A 74 -17.14 -8.94 -1.95
CA CYS A 74 -17.71 -9.09 -3.29
C CYS A 74 -17.26 -10.40 -3.92
N LEU A 75 -17.98 -10.81 -4.97
CA LEU A 75 -17.62 -11.93 -5.83
C LEU A 75 -17.98 -11.55 -7.25
N THR A 76 -16.98 -11.49 -8.14
CA THR A 76 -17.17 -11.18 -9.56
C THR A 76 -16.46 -12.20 -10.42
N PRO A 77 -16.98 -12.55 -11.60
CA PRO A 77 -16.30 -13.45 -12.53
C PRO A 77 -15.03 -12.77 -13.08
N CYS A 78 -14.03 -13.56 -13.44
CA CYS A 78 -12.84 -13.02 -14.10
C CYS A 78 -13.15 -12.62 -15.55
N PRO A 79 -12.63 -11.47 -16.02
CA PRO A 79 -12.71 -11.13 -17.42
C PRO A 79 -12.02 -12.23 -18.23
N LYS A 80 -12.67 -12.66 -19.32
CA LYS A 80 -12.07 -13.60 -20.26
C LYS A 80 -10.82 -12.94 -20.84
N GLN A 81 -9.70 -13.64 -20.81
CA GLN A 81 -8.46 -13.12 -21.37
C GLN A 81 -8.62 -13.06 -22.89
N GLU A 82 -8.49 -11.87 -23.48
CA GLU A 82 -8.44 -11.72 -24.93
C GLU A 82 -7.23 -12.52 -25.44
N VAL A 83 -7.50 -13.48 -26.31
CA VAL A 83 -6.47 -14.27 -26.96
C VAL A 83 -5.67 -13.30 -27.84
N PRO A 84 -4.34 -13.23 -27.72
CA PRO A 84 -3.54 -12.34 -28.56
C PRO A 84 -3.82 -12.62 -30.04
N GLU A 85 -3.94 -11.56 -30.84
CA GLU A 85 -4.14 -11.62 -32.29
C GLU A 85 -3.12 -12.54 -32.97
N GLU A 86 -3.54 -13.12 -34.10
CA GLU A 86 -2.92 -14.23 -34.84
C GLU A 86 -1.39 -14.12 -35.00
N GLY A 87 -0.81 -12.91 -35.06
CA GLY A 87 0.64 -12.68 -35.16
C GLY A 87 1.48 -13.15 -33.96
N VAL A 88 0.93 -13.16 -32.74
CA VAL A 88 1.63 -13.70 -31.54
C VAL A 88 1.57 -15.23 -31.51
N GLN A 89 0.52 -15.83 -32.09
CA GLN A 89 0.42 -17.28 -32.25
C GLN A 89 1.53 -17.81 -33.16
N THR A 90 1.86 -17.08 -34.23
CA THR A 90 2.93 -17.41 -35.18
C THR A 90 4.31 -17.45 -34.51
N ILE A 91 4.65 -16.48 -33.66
CA ILE A 91 5.93 -16.49 -32.91
C ILE A 91 5.96 -17.66 -31.92
N SER A 92 4.84 -17.95 -31.24
CA SER A 92 4.75 -19.11 -30.35
C SER A 92 4.91 -20.44 -31.09
N SER A 93 4.47 -20.52 -32.35
CA SER A 93 4.62 -21.70 -33.21
C SER A 93 6.07 -21.97 -33.62
N VAL A 94 6.89 -20.92 -33.77
CA VAL A 94 8.32 -21.05 -34.07
C VAL A 94 9.10 -21.51 -32.83
N ILE A 95 8.76 -20.97 -31.66
CA ILE A 95 9.40 -21.33 -30.39
C ILE A 95 9.02 -22.76 -29.95
N THR A 96 7.78 -23.18 -30.19
CA THR A 96 7.34 -24.56 -29.90
C THR A 96 8.00 -25.61 -30.80
N LYS A 97 8.42 -25.25 -32.02
CA LYS A 97 9.23 -26.12 -32.89
C LYS A 97 10.68 -26.30 -32.43
N LEU A 98 11.17 -25.46 -31.50
CA LEU A 98 12.54 -25.51 -30.95
C LEU A 98 12.65 -26.27 -29.61
N GLY A 99 11.58 -26.91 -29.15
CA GLY A 99 11.66 -28.01 -28.17
C GLY A 99 11.23 -27.71 -26.74
N GLU A 100 11.21 -26.45 -26.29
CA GLU A 100 10.66 -26.11 -24.97
C GLU A 100 9.97 -24.75 -25.00
N LYS A 101 8.69 -24.70 -24.61
CA LYS A 101 7.99 -23.43 -24.39
C LYS A 101 8.66 -22.74 -23.20
N PRO A 102 9.28 -21.55 -23.37
CA PRO A 102 9.86 -20.83 -22.25
C PRO A 102 8.78 -20.64 -21.19
N TRP A 103 9.09 -20.96 -19.94
CA TRP A 103 8.18 -20.66 -18.84
C TRP A 103 7.95 -19.15 -18.79
N LEU A 104 6.80 -18.71 -19.28
CA LEU A 104 6.37 -17.32 -19.22
C LEU A 104 5.56 -17.13 -17.94
N PRO A 105 6.01 -16.29 -16.99
CA PRO A 105 5.22 -16.01 -15.81
C PRO A 105 3.91 -15.33 -16.22
N HIS A 106 2.80 -15.72 -15.60
CA HIS A 106 1.47 -15.17 -15.92
C HIS A 106 1.38 -13.65 -15.69
N VAL A 107 2.30 -13.08 -14.89
CA VAL A 107 2.41 -11.64 -14.61
C VAL A 107 3.89 -11.24 -14.50
N PRO A 108 4.24 -9.99 -14.81
CA PRO A 108 5.58 -9.46 -14.57
C PRO A 108 6.03 -9.70 -13.13
N THR A 109 7.20 -10.33 -12.96
CA THR A 109 7.72 -10.73 -11.65
C THR A 109 8.98 -9.93 -11.32
N GLN A 110 8.95 -9.20 -10.20
CA GLN A 110 10.09 -8.47 -9.67
C GLN A 110 10.77 -9.27 -8.56
N PHE A 111 12.10 -9.34 -8.59
CA PHE A 111 12.89 -10.04 -7.59
C PHE A 111 13.46 -9.04 -6.59
N HIS A 112 13.15 -9.24 -5.32
CA HIS A 112 13.55 -8.33 -4.25
C HIS A 112 14.35 -9.09 -3.20
N ARG A 113 15.51 -8.56 -2.83
CA ARG A 113 16.35 -9.09 -1.74
C ARG A 113 16.38 -8.06 -0.63
N HIS A 114 15.85 -8.43 0.54
CA HIS A 114 15.65 -7.50 1.65
C HIS A 114 16.27 -8.02 2.95
N PRO A 115 16.96 -7.18 3.73
CA PRO A 115 17.54 -7.61 4.98
C PRO A 115 16.46 -7.85 6.05
N ALA A 116 16.72 -8.81 6.94
CA ALA A 116 15.86 -9.05 8.10
C ALA A 116 16.00 -7.90 9.12
N GLY A 117 14.90 -7.58 9.80
CA GLY A 117 14.85 -6.57 10.85
C GLY A 117 14.53 -5.14 10.39
N THR A 118 14.61 -4.86 9.09
CA THR A 118 14.22 -3.55 8.50
C THR A 118 12.77 -3.55 8.03
N ASP A 119 12.23 -2.36 7.78
CA ASP A 119 10.87 -2.19 7.26
C ASP A 119 10.87 -2.25 5.73
N LEU A 120 9.88 -2.94 5.17
CA LEU A 120 9.66 -3.07 3.72
C LEU A 120 8.30 -2.51 3.34
N VAL A 121 8.27 -1.71 2.28
CA VAL A 121 7.04 -1.21 1.65
C VAL A 121 7.04 -1.68 0.19
N ILE A 122 5.94 -2.28 -0.24
CA ILE A 122 5.75 -2.76 -1.61
C ILE A 122 4.54 -2.05 -2.21
N SER A 123 4.74 -1.46 -3.39
CA SER A 123 3.72 -0.74 -4.14
C SER A 123 3.31 -1.53 -5.38
N CYS A 124 2.00 -1.58 -5.67
CA CYS A 124 1.52 -2.25 -6.88
C CYS A 124 1.73 -1.32 -8.09
N PRO A 125 2.33 -1.80 -9.20
CA PRO A 125 2.69 -0.93 -10.33
C PRO A 125 1.46 -0.27 -10.96
N GLY A 126 1.54 1.04 -11.19
CA GLY A 126 0.46 1.84 -11.77
C GLY A 126 -0.83 1.90 -10.91
N ALA A 127 -0.77 1.46 -9.65
CA ALA A 127 -1.87 1.65 -8.72
C ALA A 127 -1.94 3.11 -8.27
N ARG A 128 -3.17 3.63 -8.17
CA ARG A 128 -3.47 4.93 -7.58
C ARG A 128 -4.26 4.71 -6.30
N PRO A 129 -4.37 5.71 -5.42
CA PRO A 129 -5.20 5.60 -4.22
C PRO A 129 -6.64 5.17 -4.55
N GLU A 130 -7.27 5.74 -5.57
CA GLU A 130 -8.65 5.43 -5.97
C GLU A 130 -8.88 3.98 -6.42
N HIS A 131 -7.83 3.28 -6.86
CA HIS A 131 -7.98 1.94 -7.43
C HIS A 131 -8.30 0.85 -6.39
N ALA A 132 -9.02 -0.20 -6.82
CA ALA A 132 -9.25 -1.42 -6.06
C ALA A 132 -8.01 -2.33 -6.14
N VAL A 133 -7.11 -2.21 -5.16
CA VAL A 133 -5.86 -3.00 -5.13
C VAL A 133 -5.96 -4.15 -4.13
N ALA A 134 -5.40 -5.32 -4.38
CA ALA A 134 -5.35 -6.38 -3.38
C ALA A 134 -3.97 -7.01 -3.29
N TRP A 135 -3.66 -7.63 -2.15
CA TRP A 135 -2.40 -8.31 -1.92
C TRP A 135 -2.63 -9.76 -1.50
N ASP A 136 -1.88 -10.68 -2.10
CA ASP A 136 -1.82 -12.08 -1.71
C ASP A 136 -0.36 -12.49 -1.47
N LYS A 137 -0.11 -13.35 -0.49
CA LYS A 137 1.19 -14.00 -0.25
C LYS A 137 1.08 -15.47 -0.62
N GLY A 138 1.59 -15.85 -1.79
CA GLY A 138 1.36 -17.17 -2.36
C GLY A 138 -0.14 -17.42 -2.56
N SER A 139 -0.69 -18.42 -1.89
CA SER A 139 -2.12 -18.74 -1.86
C SER A 139 -2.91 -18.00 -0.76
N THR A 140 -2.21 -17.34 0.18
CA THR A 140 -2.84 -16.67 1.32
C THR A 140 -3.29 -15.27 0.92
N ARG A 141 -4.58 -14.97 1.07
CA ARG A 141 -5.17 -13.68 0.70
C ARG A 141 -5.09 -12.71 1.87
N LEU A 142 -4.52 -11.52 1.64
CA LEU A 142 -4.44 -10.46 2.63
C LEU A 142 -5.65 -9.53 2.45
N TYR A 143 -6.75 -9.86 3.13
CA TYR A 143 -7.99 -9.08 3.13
C TYR A 143 -7.86 -7.81 3.99
N ARG A 144 -8.29 -6.65 3.47
CA ARG A 144 -8.28 -5.37 4.17
C ARG A 144 -9.06 -5.39 5.47
N THR A 145 -10.14 -6.15 5.55
CA THR A 145 -10.88 -6.34 6.82
C THR A 145 -10.00 -6.81 7.98
N ARG A 146 -8.87 -7.47 7.69
CA ARG A 146 -7.91 -7.95 8.69
C ARG A 146 -6.58 -7.19 8.68
N TYR A 147 -6.16 -6.71 7.50
CA TYR A 147 -4.83 -6.15 7.29
C TYR A 147 -4.82 -4.63 7.05
N LEU A 148 -5.96 -3.93 7.02
CA LEU A 148 -5.95 -2.47 6.88
C LEU A 148 -5.28 -1.82 8.10
N VAL A 149 -4.44 -0.82 7.87
CA VAL A 149 -3.78 -0.04 8.92
C VAL A 149 -4.75 0.35 10.04
N ASN A 150 -4.27 0.30 11.29
CA ASN A 150 -5.02 0.59 12.52
C ASN A 150 -6.14 -0.39 12.91
N VAL A 151 -6.52 -1.38 12.09
CA VAL A 151 -7.44 -2.45 12.52
C VAL A 151 -6.84 -3.23 13.70
N ASN A 152 -5.56 -3.56 13.62
CA ASN A 152 -4.80 -4.13 14.73
C ASN A 152 -3.47 -3.38 14.89
N LYS A 153 -3.34 -2.59 15.97
CA LYS A 153 -2.17 -1.73 16.20
C LYS A 153 -0.85 -2.49 16.37
N THR A 154 -0.90 -3.78 16.74
CA THR A 154 0.31 -4.61 16.92
C THR A 154 0.70 -5.36 15.65
N MET A 155 -0.14 -5.33 14.60
CA MET A 155 0.15 -6.07 13.38
C MET A 155 1.34 -5.47 12.65
N ARG A 156 2.21 -6.38 12.22
CA ARG A 156 3.48 -6.03 11.58
C ARG A 156 3.34 -5.95 10.06
N VAL A 157 2.42 -6.74 9.50
CA VAL A 157 2.05 -6.73 8.08
C VAL A 157 0.70 -6.02 7.97
N PHE A 158 0.61 -4.96 7.18
CA PHE A 158 -0.64 -4.22 6.99
C PHE A 158 -0.66 -3.52 5.62
N ILE A 159 -1.86 -3.11 5.19
CA ILE A 159 -2.12 -2.36 3.97
C ILE A 159 -2.49 -0.94 4.38
N ASP A 160 -1.81 0.06 3.84
CA ASP A 160 -2.13 1.45 4.12
C ASP A 160 -3.32 1.97 3.29
N HIS A 161 -3.75 3.20 3.56
CA HIS A 161 -4.85 3.83 2.80
C HIS A 161 -4.51 4.10 1.33
N GLY A 162 -3.21 4.14 1.00
CA GLY A 162 -2.64 4.33 -0.33
C GLY A 162 -2.40 3.02 -1.11
N ASN A 163 -2.91 1.89 -0.60
CA ASN A 163 -2.82 0.57 -1.22
C ASN A 163 -1.44 -0.10 -1.20
N HIS A 164 -0.49 0.40 -0.40
CA HIS A 164 0.82 -0.23 -0.24
C HIS A 164 0.80 -1.32 0.82
N LEU A 165 1.56 -2.39 0.59
CA LEU A 165 1.79 -3.43 1.57
C LEU A 165 3.02 -3.08 2.40
N HIS A 166 2.82 -2.94 3.71
CA HIS A 166 3.86 -2.68 4.70
C HIS A 166 4.18 -3.97 5.45
N ILE A 167 5.47 -4.24 5.62
CA ILE A 167 6.00 -5.31 6.46
C ILE A 167 7.05 -4.67 7.38
N ARG A 168 6.66 -4.36 8.62
CA ARG A 168 7.61 -3.83 9.62
C ARG A 168 8.57 -4.93 10.06
N ARG A 169 9.82 -4.64 10.44
CA ARG A 169 10.79 -5.61 10.99
C ARG A 169 10.74 -6.98 10.28
N VAL A 170 11.07 -7.00 9.00
CA VAL A 170 10.96 -8.17 8.11
C VAL A 170 11.65 -9.39 8.72
N ARG A 171 11.00 -10.55 8.65
CA ARG A 171 11.47 -11.84 9.18
C ARG A 171 11.78 -12.80 8.04
N LEU A 172 12.60 -13.82 8.30
CA LEU A 172 12.85 -14.89 7.32
C LEU A 172 11.55 -15.56 6.84
N SER A 173 10.56 -15.71 7.72
CA SER A 173 9.23 -16.24 7.39
C SER A 173 8.42 -15.38 6.42
N ASP A 174 8.80 -14.11 6.23
CA ASP A 174 8.14 -13.21 5.28
C ASP A 174 8.59 -13.48 3.83
N ARG A 175 9.64 -14.27 3.63
CA ARG A 175 10.04 -14.79 2.33
C ARG A 175 8.84 -15.41 1.61
N GLY A 176 8.75 -15.15 0.31
CA GLY A 176 7.68 -15.69 -0.52
C GLY A 176 7.41 -14.83 -1.74
N THR A 177 6.41 -15.22 -2.51
CA THR A 177 5.94 -14.44 -3.66
C THR A 177 4.67 -13.70 -3.26
N TYR A 178 4.69 -12.37 -3.39
CA TYR A 178 3.54 -11.52 -3.16
C TYR A 178 2.91 -11.15 -4.51
N PHE A 179 1.61 -11.31 -4.65
CA PHE A 179 0.88 -10.94 -5.86
C PHE A 179 0.06 -9.69 -5.57
N CYS A 180 0.13 -8.71 -6.48
CA CYS A 180 -0.77 -7.57 -6.42
C CYS A 180 -1.87 -7.69 -7.47
N TRP A 181 -3.09 -7.41 -7.02
CA TRP A 181 -4.27 -7.27 -7.84
C TRP A 181 -4.61 -5.80 -7.98
N ARG A 182 -5.17 -5.41 -9.12
CA ARG A 182 -5.67 -4.08 -9.41
C ARG A 182 -6.93 -4.23 -10.27
N GLU A 183 -8.04 -3.67 -9.83
CA GLU A 183 -9.36 -3.77 -10.50
C GLU A 183 -9.70 -5.22 -10.90
N GLY A 184 -9.61 -6.13 -9.93
CA GLY A 184 -9.94 -7.54 -10.13
C GLY A 184 -8.93 -8.33 -10.97
N ARG A 185 -7.85 -7.75 -11.47
CA ARG A 185 -6.81 -8.45 -12.27
C ARG A 185 -5.49 -8.54 -11.53
N ARG A 186 -4.81 -9.67 -11.63
CA ARG A 186 -3.43 -9.81 -11.12
C ARG A 186 -2.48 -9.12 -12.07
N VAL A 187 -1.74 -8.11 -11.60
CA VAL A 187 -0.91 -7.26 -12.48
C VAL A 187 0.59 -7.41 -12.26
N ALA A 188 1.03 -7.85 -11.08
CA ALA A 188 2.44 -8.07 -10.79
C ALA A 188 2.66 -9.13 -9.71
N ALA A 189 3.87 -9.69 -9.70
CA ALA A 189 4.39 -10.54 -8.64
C ALA A 189 5.70 -9.98 -8.09
N PHE A 190 5.92 -10.16 -6.79
CA PHE A 190 7.11 -9.73 -6.07
C PHE A 190 7.70 -10.93 -5.33
N ARG A 191 8.82 -11.45 -5.83
CA ARG A 191 9.52 -12.56 -5.19
C ARG A 191 10.49 -12.01 -4.15
N LEU A 192 10.06 -12.01 -2.90
CA LEU A 192 10.82 -11.53 -1.75
C LEU A 192 11.74 -12.62 -1.21
N SER A 193 13.04 -12.38 -1.28
CA SER A 193 14.07 -13.11 -0.56
C SER A 193 14.53 -12.29 0.64
N VAL A 194 14.62 -12.95 1.80
CA VAL A 194 15.03 -12.31 3.05
C VAL A 194 16.36 -12.90 3.49
N PHE A 195 17.30 -12.05 3.90
CA PHE A 195 18.62 -12.48 4.39
C PHE A 195 18.95 -11.81 5.71
N PHE A 196 19.75 -12.47 6.55
CA PHE A 196 20.32 -11.81 7.71
C PHE A 196 21.44 -10.89 7.29
N GLN A 197 21.34 -9.61 7.67
CA GLN A 197 22.46 -8.70 7.55
C GLN A 197 23.24 -8.77 8.87
N PRO A 198 24.44 -9.36 8.89
CA PRO A 198 25.27 -9.32 10.09
C PRO A 198 25.54 -7.86 10.43
N ARG A 199 25.34 -7.48 11.70
CA ARG A 199 25.75 -6.17 12.18
C ARG A 199 27.22 -6.01 11.84
N ARG A 200 27.57 -5.03 10.98
CA ARG A 200 28.95 -4.66 10.72
C ARG A 200 29.55 -4.28 12.08
N TRP A 201 30.41 -5.14 12.63
CA TRP A 201 31.22 -4.77 13.78
C TRP A 201 32.10 -3.62 13.30
N ARG A 202 31.80 -2.40 13.78
CA ARG A 202 32.68 -1.26 13.53
C ARG A 202 34.03 -1.62 14.12
N ARG A 203 35.05 -1.68 13.28
CA ARG A 203 36.42 -1.91 13.76
C ARG A 203 36.93 -0.58 14.30
N LEU A 204 37.82 -0.62 15.30
CA LEU A 204 38.52 0.57 15.77
C LEU A 204 39.35 1.24 14.65
N SER A 205 39.63 0.51 13.57
CA SER A 205 40.30 0.99 12.37
C SER A 205 39.38 1.71 11.38
N ASP A 206 38.06 1.74 11.61
CA ASP A 206 37.14 2.41 10.69
C ASP A 206 37.37 3.94 10.78
N PRO A 207 37.52 4.65 9.64
CA PRO A 207 37.85 6.08 9.64
C PRO A 207 36.89 6.91 10.49
N GLU A 208 35.59 6.65 10.39
CA GLU A 208 34.56 7.34 11.19
C GLU A 208 34.71 7.09 12.69
N THR A 209 35.09 5.87 13.09
CA THR A 209 35.36 5.52 14.50
C THR A 209 36.63 6.21 14.99
N ILE A 210 37.69 6.27 14.17
CA ILE A 210 38.93 7.00 14.47
C ILE A 210 38.65 8.49 14.62
N PHE A 211 37.84 9.08 13.72
CA PHE A 211 37.44 10.49 13.80
C PHE A 211 36.66 10.77 15.09
N ALA A 212 35.70 9.92 15.46
CA ALA A 212 34.95 10.06 16.70
C ALA A 212 35.85 9.93 17.95
N ILE A 213 36.75 8.94 17.99
CA ILE A 213 37.69 8.75 19.11
C ILE A 213 38.66 9.93 19.21
N LYS A 214 39.21 10.42 18.09
CA LYS A 214 40.08 11.60 18.09
C LYS A 214 39.35 12.85 18.58
N GLY A 215 38.09 13.05 18.17
CA GLY A 215 37.28 14.16 18.66
C GLY A 215 37.03 14.12 20.16
N ILE A 216 36.74 12.93 20.71
CA ILE A 216 36.57 12.74 22.17
C ILE A 216 37.91 12.96 22.91
N GLY A 217 39.03 12.45 22.37
CA GLY A 217 40.36 12.65 22.96
C GLY A 217 40.79 14.12 23.03
N ILE A 218 40.40 14.94 22.06
CA ILE A 218 40.68 16.39 22.06
C ILE A 218 39.87 17.12 23.14
N ILE A 219 38.66 16.66 23.46
CA ILE A 219 37.83 17.24 24.53
C ILE A 219 38.41 16.94 25.92
N TYR A 220 38.98 15.75 26.13
CA TYR A 220 39.62 15.38 27.40
C TYR A 220 41.02 15.98 27.60
N ALA A 221 41.68 16.43 26.54
CA ALA A 221 42.99 17.11 26.61
C ALA A 221 42.88 18.64 26.74
N ALA A 222 41.65 19.19 26.69
CA ALA A 222 41.36 20.61 26.80
C ALA A 222 40.72 21.02 28.15
N VAL A 223 40.73 20.10 29.14
CA VAL A 223 40.44 20.34 30.56
C VAL A 223 41.73 20.16 31.34
#